data_AF-A0A2N3AE58-F1
#
_entry.id   AF-A0A2N3AE58-F1
#
_cell.length_a   1.000
_cell.length_b   1.000
_cell.length_c   1.000
_cell.angle_alpha   90.00
_cell.angle_beta   90.00
_cell.angle_gamma   90.00
#
_symmetry.space_group_name_H-M   'P 1'
#
loop_
_entity.id
_entity.type
_entity.pdbx_description
1 polymer ?
#
loop_
_entity_poly.entity_id
_entity_poly.type
_entity_poly.pdbx_seq_one_letter_code
_entity_poly.pdbx_strand_id
1 'polypeptide(L)'
;MKTLNILTATILSIFFYSFALADGIKMKEEAYIDDIPFNTIEIFRSIIAHDTNYIFTSEEESYIDDIPFDTEKIAKEHQSIVATEQLFELKDEEYIDDIPFDTEIIVSNYNHKCNEANTTSVTW
;
A
#
# COMPACT_ATOMS: atom_id res chain seq x y z
N MET A 1 47.61 11.65 -3.86
CA MET A 1 47.77 11.99 -5.29
C MET A 1 47.62 10.75 -6.17
N LYS A 2 48.66 9.96 -6.48
CA LYS A 2 48.57 8.83 -7.44
C LYS A 2 47.31 7.95 -7.32
N THR A 3 46.96 7.51 -6.12
CA THR A 3 45.74 6.71 -5.84
C THR A 3 44.43 7.45 -6.14
N LEU A 4 44.33 8.73 -5.79
CA LEU A 4 43.16 9.57 -6.07
C LEU A 4 42.97 9.76 -7.59
N ASN A 5 44.07 10.02 -8.32
CA ASN A 5 44.04 10.17 -9.77
C ASN A 5 43.59 8.88 -10.49
N ILE A 6 43.98 7.71 -9.97
CA ILE A 6 43.51 6.41 -10.47
C ILE A 6 42.01 6.25 -10.18
N LEU A 7 41.57 6.53 -8.95
CA LEU A 7 40.17 6.41 -8.55
C LEU A 7 39.25 7.29 -9.41
N THR A 8 39.62 8.55 -9.64
CA THR A 8 38.85 9.46 -10.50
C THR A 8 38.83 9.00 -11.96
N ALA A 9 39.93 8.44 -12.47
CA ALA A 9 39.97 7.89 -13.83
C ALA A 9 39.07 6.65 -13.98
N THR A 10 39.01 5.77 -12.96
CA THR A 10 38.12 4.60 -12.98
C THR A 10 36.64 4.96 -12.87
N ILE A 11 36.29 5.99 -12.08
CA ILE A 11 34.89 6.46 -12.00
C ILE A 11 34.48 7.10 -13.32
N LEU A 12 35.35 7.91 -13.92
CA LEU A 12 35.08 8.57 -15.20
C LEU A 12 34.91 7.57 -16.36
N SER A 13 35.74 6.52 -16.43
CA SER A 13 35.60 5.51 -17.49
C SER A 13 34.30 4.71 -17.37
N ILE A 14 33.91 4.30 -16.15
CA ILE A 14 32.62 3.63 -15.90
C ILE A 14 31.45 4.51 -16.37
N PHE A 15 31.47 5.81 -16.04
CA PHE A 15 30.42 6.76 -16.44
C PHE A 15 30.27 6.88 -17.96
N PHE A 16 31.38 6.89 -18.72
CA PHE A 16 31.34 6.87 -20.19
C PHE A 16 30.79 5.55 -20.76
N TYR A 17 31.12 4.39 -20.17
CA TYR A 17 30.55 3.11 -20.61
C TYR A 17 29.03 3.02 -20.39
N SER A 18 28.52 3.56 -19.29
CA SER A 18 27.06 3.60 -19.02
C SER A 18 26.28 4.36 -20.11
N PHE A 19 26.86 5.45 -20.65
CA PHE A 19 26.22 6.24 -21.70
C PHE A 19 26.23 5.54 -23.07
N ALA A 20 27.31 4.81 -23.38
CA ALA A 20 27.48 4.14 -24.67
C ALA A 20 26.54 2.94 -24.89
N LEU A 21 26.08 2.28 -23.83
CA LEU A 21 25.19 1.12 -23.92
C LEU A 21 23.71 1.48 -24.09
N ALA A 22 23.30 2.70 -23.73
CA ALA A 22 21.89 3.09 -23.68
C ALA A 22 21.25 3.33 -25.06
N ASP A 23 22.00 3.85 -26.04
CA ASP A 23 21.46 4.19 -27.37
C ASP A 23 21.49 3.01 -28.39
N GLY A 24 22.19 1.93 -28.03
CA GLY A 24 22.55 0.84 -28.95
C GLY A 24 21.47 -0.22 -29.20
N ILE A 25 20.47 -0.36 -28.33
CA ILE A 25 19.41 -1.38 -28.46
C ILE A 25 18.07 -0.72 -28.84
N LYS A 26 18.08 -0.02 -29.98
CA LYS A 26 16.82 0.24 -30.69
C LYS A 26 16.40 -1.06 -31.37
N MET A 27 15.47 -1.80 -30.75
CA MET A 27 14.76 -2.86 -31.45
C MET A 27 14.17 -2.27 -32.72
N LYS A 28 14.35 -2.95 -33.86
CA LYS A 28 13.73 -2.48 -35.10
C LYS A 28 12.22 -2.64 -34.95
N GLU A 29 11.50 -1.57 -35.25
CA GLU A 29 10.06 -1.62 -35.42
C GLU A 29 9.77 -2.60 -36.57
N GLU A 30 9.16 -3.74 -36.23
CA GLU A 30 8.85 -4.77 -37.22
C GLU A 30 7.70 -4.28 -38.10
N ALA A 31 7.80 -4.54 -39.41
CA ALA A 31 6.76 -4.12 -40.34
C ALA A 31 5.45 -4.85 -39.99
N TYR A 32 4.34 -4.11 -39.87
CA TYR A 32 3.02 -4.69 -39.62
C TYR A 32 2.72 -5.76 -40.67
N ILE A 33 2.62 -7.02 -40.22
CA ILE A 33 2.15 -8.13 -41.03
C ILE A 33 0.63 -8.12 -40.93
N ASP A 34 -0.03 -8.05 -42.08
CA ASP A 34 -1.48 -8.26 -42.19
C ASP A 34 -1.74 -9.77 -42.07
N ASP A 35 -1.70 -10.26 -40.82
CA ASP A 35 -1.81 -11.68 -40.49
C ASP A 35 -3.10 -12.28 -41.06
N ILE A 36 -3.00 -13.49 -41.62
CA ILE A 36 -4.14 -14.17 -42.23
C ILE A 36 -5.26 -14.28 -41.18
N PRO A 37 -6.45 -13.68 -41.39
CA PRO A 37 -7.50 -13.60 -40.37
C PRO A 37 -8.16 -14.97 -40.18
N PHE A 38 -7.56 -15.81 -39.35
CA PHE A 38 -8.03 -17.16 -39.10
C PHE A 38 -9.24 -17.16 -38.17
N ASN A 39 -10.35 -17.71 -38.65
CA ASN A 39 -11.54 -17.93 -37.85
C ASN A 39 -11.28 -19.06 -36.84
N THR A 40 -10.95 -18.69 -35.61
CA THR A 40 -10.58 -19.64 -34.54
C THR A 40 -11.67 -20.66 -34.25
N ILE A 41 -12.94 -20.27 -34.40
CA ILE A 41 -14.11 -21.15 -34.23
C ILE A 41 -14.19 -22.18 -35.36
N GLU A 42 -13.81 -21.81 -36.57
CA GLU A 42 -13.83 -22.69 -37.75
C GLU A 42 -12.66 -23.68 -37.75
N ILE A 43 -11.47 -23.25 -37.33
CA ILE A 43 -10.32 -24.14 -37.09
C ILE A 43 -10.62 -25.11 -35.94
N PHE A 44 -11.17 -24.63 -34.82
CA PHE A 44 -11.55 -25.51 -33.71
C PHE A 44 -12.60 -26.54 -34.14
N ARG A 45 -13.62 -26.12 -34.91
CA ARG A 45 -14.63 -27.03 -35.46
C ARG A 45 -14.04 -28.03 -36.45
N SER A 46 -13.10 -27.64 -37.31
CA SER A 46 -12.50 -28.58 -38.27
C SER A 46 -11.62 -29.63 -37.58
N ILE A 47 -10.91 -29.27 -36.52
CA ILE A 47 -10.16 -30.21 -35.66
C ILE A 47 -11.12 -31.19 -34.99
N ILE A 48 -12.10 -30.70 -34.22
CA ILE A 48 -13.04 -31.55 -33.47
C ILE A 48 -13.91 -32.42 -34.39
N ALA A 49 -14.23 -31.96 -35.60
CA ALA A 49 -14.99 -32.75 -36.58
C ALA A 49 -14.17 -33.87 -37.26
N HIS A 50 -12.84 -33.75 -37.31
CA HIS A 50 -11.97 -34.82 -37.81
C HIS A 50 -11.59 -35.81 -36.70
N ASP A 51 -11.32 -35.33 -35.48
CA ASP A 51 -10.87 -36.17 -34.37
C ASP A 51 -12.04 -36.73 -33.54
N THR A 52 -12.83 -37.59 -34.19
CA THR A 52 -13.97 -38.30 -33.59
C THR A 52 -13.60 -39.32 -32.50
N ASN A 53 -12.30 -39.48 -32.19
CA ASN A 53 -11.80 -40.35 -31.12
C ASN A 53 -10.95 -39.59 -30.08
N TYR A 54 -10.99 -38.25 -30.07
CA TYR A 54 -10.21 -37.45 -29.11
C TYR A 54 -10.73 -37.62 -27.67
N ILE A 55 -10.12 -38.55 -26.92
CA ILE A 55 -10.30 -38.65 -25.48
C ILE A 55 -9.42 -37.60 -24.83
N PHE A 56 -9.97 -36.41 -24.55
CA PHE A 56 -9.32 -35.38 -23.75
C PHE A 56 -9.05 -35.93 -22.35
N THR A 57 -7.83 -36.43 -22.15
CA THR A 57 -7.36 -36.92 -20.86
C THR A 57 -6.63 -35.77 -20.20
N SER A 58 -7.33 -35.00 -19.37
CA SER A 58 -6.66 -34.05 -18.50
C SER A 58 -5.86 -34.83 -17.48
N GLU A 59 -4.54 -34.81 -17.60
CA GLU A 59 -3.68 -35.19 -16.49
C GLU A 59 -3.90 -34.17 -15.36
N GLU A 60 -3.99 -34.62 -14.11
CA GLU A 60 -4.07 -33.70 -12.97
C GLU A 60 -2.73 -32.97 -12.84
N GLU A 61 -2.76 -31.63 -12.84
CA GLU A 61 -1.57 -30.84 -12.59
C GLU A 61 -1.00 -31.20 -11.21
N SER A 62 0.30 -31.44 -11.13
CA SER A 62 0.96 -31.75 -9.86
C SER A 62 0.76 -30.59 -8.89
N TYR A 63 0.20 -30.86 -7.71
CA TYR A 63 -0.07 -29.84 -6.69
C TYR A 63 1.21 -29.01 -6.41
N ILE A 64 1.18 -27.74 -6.80
CA ILE A 64 2.17 -26.73 -6.45
C ILE A 64 1.69 -26.10 -5.14
N ASP A 65 2.59 -25.99 -4.17
CA ASP A 65 2.30 -25.30 -2.91
C ASP A 65 2.37 -23.78 -3.16
N ASP A 66 1.26 -23.26 -3.68
CA ASP A 66 1.15 -21.92 -4.26
C ASP A 66 1.34 -20.82 -3.21
N ILE A 67 1.91 -19.68 -3.61
CA ILE A 67 2.22 -18.61 -2.65
C ILE A 67 0.90 -18.03 -2.10
N PRO A 68 0.64 -18.04 -0.78
CA PRO A 68 -0.66 -17.66 -0.23
C PRO A 68 -0.91 -16.14 -0.34
N PHE A 69 -1.48 -15.72 -1.47
CA PHE A 69 -1.76 -14.34 -1.82
C PHE A 69 -3.15 -13.88 -1.31
N ASP A 70 -3.23 -13.48 -0.04
CA ASP A 70 -4.43 -12.89 0.54
C ASP A 70 -4.60 -11.43 0.10
N THR A 71 -5.38 -11.22 -0.96
CA THR A 71 -5.70 -9.89 -1.51
C THR A 71 -6.49 -9.03 -0.50
N GLU A 72 -7.34 -9.63 0.33
CA GLU A 72 -8.17 -8.90 1.30
C GLU A 72 -7.30 -8.35 2.44
N LYS A 73 -6.37 -9.14 2.95
CA LYS A 73 -5.37 -8.71 3.93
C LYS A 73 -4.51 -7.56 3.38
N ILE A 74 -3.92 -7.73 2.19
CA ILE A 74 -3.05 -6.71 1.57
C ILE A 74 -3.83 -5.39 1.37
N ALA A 75 -5.08 -5.46 0.91
CA ALA A 75 -5.93 -4.28 0.75
C ALA A 75 -6.23 -3.58 2.09
N LYS A 76 -6.52 -4.33 3.16
CA LYS A 76 -6.75 -3.78 4.51
C LYS A 76 -5.51 -3.12 5.10
N GLU A 77 -4.35 -3.76 4.97
CA GLU A 77 -3.07 -3.21 5.45
C GLU A 77 -2.74 -1.89 4.72
N HIS A 78 -2.90 -1.86 3.39
CA HIS A 78 -2.71 -0.63 2.61
C HIS A 78 -3.72 0.48 2.97
N GLN A 79 -5.00 0.15 3.14
CA GLN A 79 -6.03 1.12 3.55
C GLN A 79 -5.74 1.71 4.94
N SER A 80 -5.27 0.88 5.88
CA SER A 80 -4.87 1.34 7.21
C SER A 80 -3.70 2.33 7.14
N ILE A 81 -2.68 2.05 6.34
CA ILE A 81 -1.51 2.93 6.17
C ILE A 81 -1.96 4.29 5.63
N VAL A 82 -2.68 4.31 4.50
CA VAL A 82 -3.15 5.55 3.86
C VAL A 82 -4.03 6.39 4.81
N ALA A 83 -4.88 5.76 5.61
CA ALA A 83 -5.71 6.46 6.60
C ALA A 83 -4.86 7.07 7.75
N THR A 84 -3.75 6.45 8.13
CA THR A 84 -2.84 6.98 9.17
C THR A 84 -1.81 8.00 8.66
N GLU A 85 -1.49 7.99 7.37
CA GLU A 85 -0.60 8.98 6.73
C GLU A 85 -1.32 10.31 6.44
N GLN A 86 -2.66 10.33 6.48
CA GLN A 86 -3.43 11.55 6.24
C GLN A 86 -3.31 12.52 7.42
N LEU A 87 -2.52 13.58 7.24
CA LEU A 87 -2.40 14.67 8.21
C LEU A 87 -3.69 15.52 8.21
N PHE A 88 -4.38 15.60 9.35
CA PHE A 88 -5.56 16.44 9.52
C PHE A 88 -5.17 17.75 10.22
N GLU A 89 -5.17 18.86 9.47
CA GLU A 89 -5.13 20.22 10.06
C GLU A 89 -6.47 20.54 10.72
N LEU A 90 -6.63 20.08 11.97
CA LEU A 90 -7.69 20.55 12.84
C LEU A 90 -7.42 22.02 13.19
N LYS A 91 -8.47 22.84 13.15
CA LYS A 91 -8.42 24.21 13.67
C LYS A 91 -8.64 24.18 15.17
N ASP A 92 -8.07 25.15 15.88
CA ASP A 92 -8.45 25.41 17.27
C ASP A 92 -9.97 25.64 17.34
N GLU A 93 -10.64 24.94 18.26
CA GLU A 93 -12.08 25.11 18.48
C GLU A 93 -12.34 26.43 19.21
N GLU A 94 -13.43 27.12 18.87
CA GLU A 94 -13.84 28.31 19.60
C GLU A 94 -14.29 27.92 21.02
N TYR A 95 -13.91 28.72 22.02
CA TYR A 95 -14.27 28.43 23.41
C TYR A 95 -15.78 28.61 23.62
N ILE A 96 -16.46 27.49 23.92
CA ILE A 96 -17.89 27.46 24.24
C ILE A 96 -18.07 27.18 25.74
N ASP A 97 -18.82 28.06 26.41
CA ASP A 97 -19.24 27.90 27.81
C ASP A 97 -20.47 26.97 27.91
N ASP A 98 -20.33 25.70 27.49
CA ASP A 98 -21.43 24.72 27.53
C ASP A 98 -21.58 24.06 28.92
N ILE A 99 -20.59 24.19 29.81
CA ILE A 99 -20.63 23.61 31.16
C ILE A 99 -21.65 24.40 32.00
N PRO A 100 -22.82 23.83 32.37
CA PRO A 100 -23.91 24.60 32.97
C PRO A 100 -23.71 24.85 34.48
N PHE A 101 -22.46 24.85 34.94
CA PHE A 101 -22.07 25.04 36.33
C PHE A 101 -20.63 25.55 36.44
N ASP A 102 -20.41 26.47 37.36
CA ASP A 102 -19.07 26.94 37.71
C ASP A 102 -18.37 25.92 38.64
N THR A 103 -17.20 25.43 38.20
CA THR A 103 -16.40 24.46 38.95
C THR A 103 -15.74 25.04 40.21
N GLU A 104 -15.38 26.32 40.22
CA GLU A 104 -14.85 27.02 41.40
C GLU A 104 -15.93 27.14 42.47
N ILE A 105 -17.17 27.45 42.08
CA ILE A 105 -18.33 27.47 42.98
C ILE A 105 -18.61 26.07 43.54
N ILE A 106 -18.56 25.00 42.74
CA ILE A 106 -18.76 23.62 43.24
C ILE A 106 -17.66 23.23 44.24
N VAL A 107 -16.39 23.46 43.92
CA VAL A 107 -15.25 23.14 44.79
C VAL A 107 -15.29 23.93 46.09
N SER A 108 -15.62 25.21 46.03
CA SER A 108 -15.79 26.07 47.21
C SER A 108 -16.91 25.60 48.13
N ASN A 109 -18.07 25.25 47.56
CA ASN A 109 -19.21 24.69 48.31
C ASN A 109 -18.91 23.33 48.93
N TYR A 110 -18.12 22.48 48.28
CA TYR A 110 -17.68 21.19 48.83
C TYR A 110 -16.74 21.40 50.03
N ASN A 111 -15.73 22.25 49.88
CA ASN A 111 -14.76 22.56 50.93
C ASN A 111 -15.43 23.19 52.16
N HIS A 112 -16.42 24.08 51.97
CA HIS A 112 -17.21 24.66 53.06
C HIS A 112 -17.91 23.56 53.89
N LYS A 113 -18.65 22.66 53.22
CA LYS A 113 -19.37 21.56 53.86
C LYS A 113 -18.45 20.59 54.60
N CYS A 114 -17.27 20.29 54.06
CA CYS A 114 -16.27 19.47 54.75
C CYS A 114 -15.76 20.15 56.03
N ASN A 115 -15.55 21.47 56.01
CA ASN A 115 -15.13 22.21 57.20
C ASN A 115 -16.25 22.32 58.27
N GLU A 116 -17.51 22.47 57.86
CA GLU A 116 -18.67 22.43 58.76
C GLU A 116 -18.86 21.05 59.41
N ALA A 117 -18.72 19.97 58.64
CA ALA A 117 -18.79 18.60 59.15
C ALA A 117 -17.64 18.29 60.14
N ASN A 118 -16.44 18.82 59.88
CA ASN A 118 -15.28 18.65 60.76
C ASN A 118 -15.37 19.48 62.06
N THR A 119 -16.12 20.58 62.09
CA THR A 119 -16.32 21.38 63.32
C THR A 119 -17.44 20.83 64.21
N THR A 120 -18.52 20.32 63.61
CA THR A 120 -19.66 19.70 64.34
C THR A 120 -19.38 18.31 64.91
N SER A 121 -18.29 17.65 64.51
CA SER A 121 -17.89 16.31 65.00
C SER A 121 -16.89 16.33 66.16
N VAL A 122 -16.48 17.51 66.63
CA VAL A 122 -15.41 17.68 67.66
C VAL A 122 -15.94 18.20 69.00
N THR A 123 -17.24 18.49 69.12
CA THR A 123 -17.87 18.86 70.40
C THR A 123 -18.28 17.63 71.22
N TRP A 124 -17.48 17.29 72.23
CA TRP A 124 -17.80 16.39 73.34
C TRP A 124 -17.74 17.16 74.67
#